data_AF-A0A957FY95-F1
#
_entry.id   AF-A0A957FY95-F1
#
_cell.length_a   1.000
_cell.length_b   1.000
_cell.length_c   1.000
_cell.angle_alpha   90.00
_cell.angle_beta   90.00
_cell.angle_gamma   90.00
#
_symmetry.space_group_name_H-M   'P 1'
#
loop_
_entity.id
_entity.type
_entity.pdbx_description
1 polymer ?
#
loop_
_entity_poly.entity_id
_entity_poly.type
_entity_poly.pdbx_seq_one_letter_code
_entity_poly.pdbx_strand_id
1 'polypeptide(L)'
;MKLKRRVSWRRWQQPQRWLFLLLLIGNGLAWLQYSSRIEFPAYEPILHPEIAIIRQNWQSGAAVGETFAVTVTDQMAMETMTWFLEPRPELPVSHPYVAIHADGVTGGAVLHLAGLQTPVLGQATIWLESGRVNGQVQSVSVAGAQAPGFVLAAVERGKQVYDNLVFPIEITRLELREGEVYIEGMYR
;
A
#
# COMPACT_ATOMS: atom_id res chain seq x y z
N MET A 1 -1.25 -49.79 58.17
CA MET A 1 -0.80 -48.38 58.09
C MET A 1 -0.14 -48.15 56.73
N LYS A 2 -0.81 -47.47 55.79
CA LYS A 2 -0.24 -46.85 54.55
C LYS A 2 -1.36 -46.05 53.85
N LEU A 3 -1.42 -44.74 54.11
CA LEU A 3 -2.28 -43.81 53.37
C LEU A 3 -1.61 -43.42 52.05
N LYS A 4 -2.20 -43.78 50.91
CA LYS A 4 -1.85 -43.23 49.60
C LYS A 4 -2.62 -41.91 49.39
N ARG A 5 -1.93 -40.77 49.54
CA ARG A 5 -2.46 -39.47 49.07
C ARG A 5 -2.32 -39.40 47.54
N ARG A 6 -3.44 -39.41 46.82
CA ARG A 6 -3.48 -38.98 45.41
C ARG A 6 -3.43 -37.46 45.38
N VAL A 7 -2.31 -36.90 44.92
CA VAL A 7 -2.20 -35.46 44.62
C VAL A 7 -2.93 -35.20 43.30
N SER A 8 -3.99 -34.40 43.34
CA SER A 8 -4.77 -34.01 42.17
C SER A 8 -4.11 -32.83 41.43
N TRP A 9 -3.44 -33.13 40.32
CA TRP A 9 -2.78 -32.16 39.44
C TRP A 9 -3.75 -31.35 38.55
N ARG A 10 -4.96 -31.03 39.03
CA ARG A 10 -6.05 -30.50 38.18
C ARG A 10 -6.33 -28.99 38.31
N ARG A 11 -5.50 -28.24 39.03
CA ARG A 11 -5.76 -26.80 39.33
C ARG A 11 -4.81 -25.80 38.66
N TRP A 12 -3.83 -26.24 37.86
CA TRP A 12 -2.80 -25.33 37.29
C TRP A 12 -3.02 -24.90 35.83
N GLN A 13 -4.15 -25.24 35.20
CA GLN A 13 -4.44 -24.86 33.79
C GLN A 13 -5.35 -23.62 33.62
N GLN A 14 -5.83 -23.03 34.71
CA GLN A 14 -6.76 -21.89 34.69
C GLN A 14 -6.09 -20.50 34.59
N PRO A 15 -4.94 -20.19 35.24
CA PRO A 15 -4.39 -18.82 35.18
C PRO A 15 -3.81 -18.46 33.81
N GLN A 16 -3.37 -19.46 33.03
CA GLN A 16 -2.78 -19.25 31.70
C GLN A 16 -3.79 -18.76 30.65
N ARG A 17 -5.06 -19.16 30.75
CA ARG A 17 -6.12 -18.75 29.80
C ARG A 17 -6.51 -17.29 29.98
N TRP A 18 -6.62 -16.85 31.23
CA TRP A 18 -6.90 -15.45 31.55
C TRP A 18 -5.73 -14.54 31.20
N LEU A 19 -4.48 -14.99 31.43
CA LEU A 19 -3.29 -14.26 31.00
C LEU A 19 -3.24 -14.13 29.47
N PHE A 20 -3.56 -15.19 28.73
CA PHE A 20 -3.62 -15.18 27.26
C PHE A 20 -4.72 -14.23 26.73
N LEU A 21 -5.92 -14.24 27.35
CA LEU A 21 -7.00 -13.32 27.02
C LEU A 21 -6.63 -11.86 27.33
N LEU A 22 -6.00 -11.60 28.49
CA LEU A 22 -5.54 -10.27 28.85
C LEU A 22 -4.43 -9.77 27.92
N LEU A 23 -3.54 -10.65 27.49
CA LEU A 23 -2.53 -10.33 26.48
C LEU A 23 -3.17 -10.05 25.12
N LEU A 24 -4.17 -10.83 24.69
CA LEU A 24 -4.91 -10.60 23.46
C LEU A 24 -5.68 -9.27 23.48
N ILE A 25 -6.37 -8.97 24.59
CA ILE A 25 -7.11 -7.71 24.76
C ILE A 25 -6.14 -6.54 24.84
N GLY A 26 -5.07 -6.66 25.64
CA GLY A 26 -4.05 -5.60 25.76
C GLY A 26 -3.32 -5.35 24.45
N ASN A 27 -3.00 -6.41 23.69
CA ASN A 27 -2.39 -6.29 22.38
C ASN A 27 -3.38 -5.67 21.38
N GLY A 28 -4.63 -6.13 21.35
CA GLY A 28 -5.70 -5.57 20.50
C GLY A 28 -5.97 -4.09 20.78
N LEU A 29 -6.01 -3.69 22.06
CA LEU A 29 -6.16 -2.28 22.47
C LEU A 29 -4.94 -1.45 22.08
N ALA A 30 -3.73 -2.00 22.20
CA ALA A 30 -2.51 -1.33 21.74
C ALA A 30 -2.53 -1.10 20.23
N TRP A 31 -2.98 -2.07 19.43
CA TRP A 31 -3.16 -1.89 17.98
C TRP A 31 -4.24 -0.86 17.65
N LEU A 32 -5.39 -0.89 18.34
CA LEU A 32 -6.47 0.10 18.18
C LEU A 32 -6.02 1.53 18.51
N GLN A 33 -5.19 1.71 19.53
CA GLN A 33 -4.68 3.02 19.94
C GLN A 33 -3.53 3.51 19.04
N TYR A 34 -2.84 2.60 18.35
CA TYR A 34 -1.76 2.97 17.44
C TYR A 34 -2.27 3.24 16.02
N SER A 35 -3.26 2.47 15.55
CA SER A 35 -3.89 2.67 14.24
C SER A 35 -4.59 4.02 14.10
N SER A 36 -4.93 4.69 15.21
CA SER A 36 -5.57 6.01 15.22
C SER A 36 -4.60 7.20 15.07
N ARG A 37 -3.28 6.96 14.97
CA ARG A 37 -2.28 8.06 14.93
C ARG A 37 -1.94 8.56 13.54
N ILE A 38 -2.29 7.82 12.49
CA ILE A 38 -2.04 8.21 11.10
C ILE A 38 -3.40 8.32 10.43
N GLU A 39 -3.84 9.55 10.20
CA GLU A 39 -5.03 9.85 9.42
C GLU A 39 -4.58 10.25 8.01
N PHE A 40 -5.02 9.49 7.01
CA PHE A 40 -4.88 9.89 5.62
C PHE A 40 -6.10 10.73 5.22
N PRO A 41 -5.91 11.91 4.61
CA PRO A 41 -7.03 12.73 4.17
C PRO A 41 -7.86 11.98 3.11
N ALA A 42 -9.14 12.30 3.06
CA ALA A 42 -9.97 11.92 1.92
C ALA A 42 -9.71 12.88 0.76
N TYR A 43 -9.63 12.35 -0.46
CA TYR A 43 -9.42 13.11 -1.69
C TYR A 43 -10.60 12.89 -2.63
N GLU A 44 -10.83 13.85 -3.52
CA GLU A 44 -11.85 13.71 -4.56
C GLU A 44 -11.43 12.67 -5.60
N PRO A 45 -12.35 11.82 -6.09
CA PRO A 45 -12.07 10.81 -7.12
C PRO A 45 -11.99 11.45 -8.52
N ILE A 46 -10.90 12.14 -8.81
CA ILE A 46 -10.70 12.85 -10.09
C ILE A 46 -9.73 12.09 -10.98
N LEU A 47 -10.17 11.73 -12.19
CA LEU A 47 -9.29 11.35 -13.29
C LEU A 47 -8.89 12.62 -14.06
N HIS A 48 -7.66 13.05 -13.88
CA HIS A 48 -7.13 14.23 -14.56
C HIS A 48 -7.12 14.07 -16.09
N PRO A 49 -7.44 15.12 -16.87
CA PRO A 49 -7.55 15.03 -18.33
C PRO A 49 -6.30 14.47 -19.02
N GLU A 50 -5.11 14.83 -18.55
CA GLU A 50 -3.83 14.36 -19.12
C GLU A 50 -3.71 12.85 -18.97
N ILE A 51 -4.08 12.32 -17.80
CA ILE A 51 -4.07 10.87 -17.52
C ILE A 51 -5.20 10.18 -18.29
N ALA A 52 -6.37 10.82 -18.40
CA ALA A 52 -7.50 10.29 -19.16
C ALA A 52 -7.16 10.09 -20.65
N ILE A 53 -6.48 11.07 -21.25
CA ILE A 53 -6.02 11.01 -22.65
C ILE A 53 -5.04 9.85 -22.82
N ILE A 54 -4.04 9.73 -21.94
CA ILE A 54 -3.07 8.63 -22.00
C ILE A 54 -3.77 7.26 -21.92
N ARG A 55 -4.71 7.12 -20.97
CA ARG A 55 -5.51 5.91 -20.80
C ARG A 55 -6.34 5.59 -22.06
N GLN A 56 -6.99 6.59 -22.65
CA GLN A 56 -7.81 6.42 -23.85
C GLN A 56 -6.96 6.00 -25.06
N ASN A 57 -5.80 6.65 -25.25
CA ASN A 57 -4.86 6.36 -26.34
C ASN A 57 -4.28 4.95 -26.25
N TRP A 58 -3.87 4.53 -25.05
CA TRP A 58 -3.54 3.12 -24.78
C TRP A 58 -4.73 2.23 -25.16
N GLN A 59 -5.90 2.44 -24.56
CA GLN A 59 -7.03 1.50 -24.70
C GLN A 59 -7.53 1.33 -26.13
N SER A 60 -7.47 2.40 -26.93
CA SER A 60 -7.87 2.37 -28.34
C SER A 60 -6.83 1.76 -29.27
N GLY A 61 -5.54 1.81 -28.89
CA GLY A 61 -4.42 1.45 -29.77
C GLY A 61 -4.23 2.41 -30.96
N ALA A 62 -4.98 3.51 -31.03
CA ALA A 62 -4.93 4.44 -32.17
C ALA A 62 -3.64 5.28 -32.20
N ALA A 63 -2.99 5.43 -31.04
CA ALA A 63 -1.81 6.27 -30.86
C ALA A 63 -0.49 5.48 -30.85
N VAL A 64 -0.47 4.22 -31.28
CA VAL A 64 0.76 3.39 -31.29
C VAL A 64 1.87 4.10 -32.08
N GLY A 65 3.05 4.23 -31.45
CA GLY A 65 4.19 4.96 -31.99
C GLY A 65 4.19 6.47 -31.68
N GLU A 66 3.09 7.03 -31.17
CA GLU A 66 3.06 8.41 -30.70
C GLU A 66 3.68 8.54 -29.31
N THR A 67 4.27 9.71 -29.05
CA THR A 67 4.85 10.07 -27.76
C THR A 67 3.86 10.80 -26.88
N PHE A 68 3.97 10.62 -25.57
CA PHE A 68 3.24 11.40 -24.58
C PHE A 68 4.19 11.94 -23.51
N ALA A 69 3.76 13.02 -22.84
CA ALA A 69 4.41 13.54 -21.66
C ALA A 69 3.36 13.99 -20.65
N VAL A 70 3.62 13.76 -19.36
CA VAL A 70 2.74 14.18 -18.27
C VAL A 70 3.57 14.49 -17.02
N THR A 71 3.21 15.57 -16.34
CA THR A 71 3.68 15.84 -14.98
C THR A 71 2.57 15.43 -14.02
N VAL A 72 2.87 14.55 -13.07
CA VAL A 72 1.94 14.10 -12.04
C VAL A 72 2.41 14.66 -10.70
N THR A 73 1.56 15.48 -10.07
CA THR A 73 1.80 16.00 -8.72
C THR A 73 1.33 15.03 -7.65
N ASP A 74 1.74 15.24 -6.40
CA ASP A 74 1.21 14.51 -5.24
C ASP A 74 -0.33 14.49 -5.23
N GLN A 75 -0.95 15.66 -5.39
CA GLN A 75 -2.40 15.79 -5.42
C GLN A 75 -3.02 15.03 -6.58
N MET A 76 -2.46 15.13 -7.79
CA MET A 76 -2.98 14.40 -8.95
C MET A 76 -2.90 12.89 -8.76
N ALA A 77 -1.77 12.39 -8.22
CA ALA A 77 -1.61 10.97 -7.93
C ALA A 77 -2.69 10.48 -6.97
N MET A 78 -2.95 11.26 -5.93
CA MET A 78 -3.93 10.98 -4.88
C MET A 78 -5.36 10.96 -5.36
N GLU A 79 -5.77 11.97 -6.11
CA GLU A 79 -7.11 12.06 -6.69
C GLU A 79 -7.33 10.95 -7.73
N THR A 80 -6.31 10.66 -8.55
CA THR A 80 -6.38 9.59 -9.57
C THR A 80 -6.44 8.20 -8.94
N MET A 81 -5.68 7.96 -7.87
CA MET A 81 -5.78 6.72 -7.10
C MET A 81 -7.15 6.58 -6.44
N THR A 82 -7.69 7.68 -5.91
CA THR A 82 -9.03 7.67 -5.31
C THR A 82 -10.11 7.37 -6.35
N TRP A 83 -10.02 7.97 -7.54
CA TRP A 83 -10.87 7.63 -8.70
C TRP A 83 -10.76 6.14 -9.08
N PHE A 84 -9.55 5.57 -9.05
CA PHE A 84 -9.36 4.15 -9.34
C PHE A 84 -9.98 3.24 -8.27
N LEU A 85 -9.92 3.62 -7.00
CA LEU A 85 -10.43 2.81 -5.90
C LEU A 85 -11.96 2.91 -5.75
N GLU A 86 -12.56 4.06 -6.05
CA GLU A 86 -14.00 4.33 -5.87
C GLU A 86 -14.94 3.24 -6.43
N PRO A 87 -14.82 2.79 -7.70
CA PRO A 87 -15.71 1.77 -8.23
C PRO A 87 -15.35 0.34 -7.78
N ARG A 88 -14.37 0.16 -6.88
CA ARG A 88 -13.81 -1.15 -6.48
C ARG A 88 -13.83 -1.36 -4.96
N PRO A 89 -15.03 -1.35 -4.31
CA PRO A 89 -15.15 -1.51 -2.86
C PRO A 89 -14.66 -2.88 -2.35
N GLU A 90 -14.47 -3.87 -3.23
CA GLU A 90 -13.90 -5.17 -2.92
C GLU A 90 -12.39 -5.12 -2.63
N LEU A 91 -11.69 -4.05 -3.03
CA LEU A 91 -10.28 -3.89 -2.72
C LEU A 91 -10.11 -3.56 -1.23
N PRO A 92 -9.20 -4.22 -0.50
CA PRO A 92 -9.03 -4.02 0.94
C PRO A 92 -8.21 -2.74 1.24
N VAL A 93 -8.43 -1.65 0.50
CA VAL A 93 -7.62 -0.43 0.52
C VAL A 93 -8.53 0.80 0.40
N SER A 94 -8.32 1.81 1.23
CA SER A 94 -8.94 3.14 1.08
C SER A 94 -8.01 4.26 1.53
N HIS A 95 -8.38 5.53 1.27
CA HIS A 95 -7.60 6.72 1.61
C HIS A 95 -6.14 6.58 1.17
N PRO A 96 -5.87 6.52 -0.15
CA PRO A 96 -4.50 6.45 -0.64
C PRO A 96 -3.69 7.64 -0.09
N TYR A 97 -2.36 7.51 -0.07
CA TYR A 97 -1.40 8.56 0.24
C TYR A 97 -0.20 8.44 -0.70
N VAL A 98 0.23 9.56 -1.27
CA VAL A 98 1.41 9.65 -2.14
C VAL A 98 2.09 10.98 -1.87
N ALA A 99 3.40 10.92 -1.64
CA ALA A 99 4.29 12.07 -1.64
C ALA A 99 5.52 11.75 -2.50
N ILE A 100 5.80 12.61 -3.45
CA ILE A 100 6.88 12.46 -4.41
C ILE A 100 8.08 13.29 -3.93
N HIS A 101 9.24 12.65 -3.87
CA HIS A 101 10.49 13.25 -3.44
C HIS A 101 11.53 13.13 -4.55
N ALA A 102 12.56 13.97 -4.52
CA ALA A 102 13.64 13.92 -5.50
C ALA A 102 14.38 12.56 -5.56
N ASP A 103 14.38 11.79 -4.48
CA ASP A 103 15.06 10.51 -4.33
C ASP A 103 14.12 9.29 -4.28
N GLY A 104 12.80 9.49 -4.38
CA GLY A 104 11.84 8.40 -4.32
C GLY A 104 10.40 8.83 -4.09
N VAL A 105 9.59 7.90 -3.61
CA VAL A 105 8.16 8.11 -3.34
C VAL A 105 7.81 7.52 -1.99
N THR A 106 7.06 8.27 -1.20
CA THR A 106 6.34 7.77 -0.05
C THR A 106 4.93 7.42 -0.48
N GLY A 107 4.51 6.17 -0.26
CA GLY A 107 3.17 5.69 -0.54
C GLY A 107 2.48 5.20 0.74
N GLY A 108 1.17 5.36 0.85
CA GLY A 108 0.40 4.87 1.98
C GLY A 108 -1.06 4.62 1.62
N ALA A 109 -1.75 3.92 2.51
CA ALA A 109 -3.20 3.74 2.46
C ALA A 109 -3.71 3.15 3.78
N VAL A 110 -5.03 3.20 3.98
CA VAL A 110 -5.72 2.39 4.99
C VAL A 110 -6.03 1.01 4.42
N LEU A 111 -5.47 -0.04 5.02
CA LEU A 111 -5.81 -1.43 4.68
C LEU A 111 -6.98 -1.95 5.53
N HIS A 112 -7.90 -2.66 4.90
CA HIS A 112 -9.04 -3.32 5.54
C HIS A 112 -8.76 -4.82 5.66
N LEU A 113 -8.13 -5.22 6.77
CA LEU A 113 -7.73 -6.61 7.00
C LEU A 113 -8.46 -7.18 8.21
N ALA A 114 -9.19 -8.28 8.04
CA ALA A 114 -9.91 -8.98 9.11
C ALA A 114 -10.82 -8.05 9.97
N GLY A 115 -11.46 -7.07 9.34
CA GLY A 115 -12.32 -6.08 10.00
C GLY A 115 -11.59 -4.93 10.68
N LEU A 116 -10.26 -4.88 10.60
CA LEU A 116 -9.43 -3.80 11.12
C LEU A 116 -9.07 -2.81 9.99
N GLN A 117 -9.14 -1.52 10.30
CA GLN A 117 -8.61 -0.44 9.47
C GLN A 117 -7.21 -0.12 9.96
N THR A 118 -6.22 -0.36 9.11
CA THR A 118 -4.81 -0.25 9.49
C THR A 118 -4.08 0.68 8.54
N PRO A 119 -3.61 1.85 9.01
CA PRO A 119 -2.80 2.72 8.16
C PRO A 119 -1.44 2.07 7.89
N VAL A 120 -1.09 1.98 6.62
CA VAL A 120 0.20 1.47 6.14
C VAL A 120 0.88 2.59 5.36
N LEU A 121 2.18 2.73 5.60
CA LEU A 121 3.02 3.72 4.92
C LEU A 121 4.34 3.06 4.55
N GLY A 122 4.81 3.28 3.33
CA GLY A 122 6.07 2.76 2.84
C GLY A 122 6.83 3.79 2.02
N GLN A 123 8.12 3.59 1.93
CA GLN A 123 9.02 4.39 1.10
C GLN A 123 9.63 3.49 0.04
N ALA A 124 9.71 3.98 -1.18
CA ALA A 124 10.34 3.29 -2.28
C ALA A 124 11.24 4.24 -3.07
N THR A 125 12.41 3.76 -3.49
CA THR A 125 13.11 4.38 -4.63
C THR A 125 12.46 3.89 -5.91
N ILE A 126 12.33 4.79 -6.89
CA ILE A 126 11.91 4.43 -8.24
C ILE A 126 12.94 4.89 -9.26
N TRP A 127 13.13 4.10 -10.30
CA TRP A 127 14.05 4.43 -11.39
C TRP A 127 13.56 3.84 -12.70
N LEU A 128 14.08 4.35 -13.81
CA LEU A 128 13.78 3.84 -15.14
C LEU A 128 14.86 2.85 -15.57
N GLU A 129 14.47 1.66 -16.01
CA GLU A 129 15.39 0.66 -16.57
C GLU A 129 14.71 -0.04 -17.75
N SER A 130 15.38 -0.04 -18.91
CA SER A 130 14.89 -0.71 -20.14
C SER A 130 13.44 -0.37 -20.51
N GLY A 131 13.05 0.91 -20.40
CA GLY A 131 11.71 1.37 -20.75
C GLY A 131 10.62 1.09 -19.72
N ARG A 132 10.98 0.50 -18.56
CA ARG A 132 10.06 0.14 -17.47
C ARG A 132 10.41 0.89 -16.19
N VAL A 133 9.38 1.38 -15.50
CA VAL A 133 9.54 1.95 -14.15
C VAL A 133 9.75 0.80 -13.18
N ASN A 134 10.87 0.83 -12.47
CA ASN A 134 11.22 -0.10 -11.42
C ASN A 134 11.12 0.60 -10.07
N GLY A 135 10.84 -0.19 -9.04
CA GLY A 135 10.75 0.31 -7.67
C GLY A 135 11.28 -0.70 -6.66
N GLN A 136 12.05 -0.20 -5.71
CA GLN A 136 12.51 -0.94 -4.54
C GLN A 136 11.91 -0.33 -3.29
N VAL A 137 11.08 -1.13 -2.62
CA VAL A 137 10.55 -0.77 -1.29
C VAL A 137 11.70 -0.79 -0.30
N GLN A 138 11.97 0.35 0.33
CA GLN A 138 13.00 0.51 1.35
C GLN A 138 12.46 0.19 2.74
N SER A 139 11.24 0.66 3.01
CA SER A 139 10.61 0.51 4.32
C SER A 139 9.09 0.38 4.16
N VAL A 140 8.50 -0.38 5.06
CA VAL A 140 7.05 -0.44 5.26
C VAL A 140 6.80 -0.36 6.76
N SER A 141 5.89 0.51 7.13
CA SER A 141 5.43 0.73 8.48
C SER A 141 3.92 0.53 8.54
N VAL A 142 3.46 0.02 9.68
CA VAL A 142 2.06 -0.22 9.98
C VAL A 142 1.80 0.50 11.27
N ALA A 143 0.95 1.51 11.21
CA ALA A 143 0.71 2.39 12.35
C ALA A 143 2.04 2.82 12.99
N GLY A 144 2.97 3.43 12.23
CA GLY A 144 4.24 3.96 12.77
C GLY A 144 5.26 2.95 13.33
N ALA A 145 4.95 1.65 13.36
CA ALA A 145 5.89 0.58 13.71
C ALA A 145 6.33 -0.17 12.45
N GLN A 146 7.46 -0.89 12.51
CA GLN A 146 7.89 -1.74 11.40
C GLN A 146 6.79 -2.75 11.04
N ALA A 147 6.51 -2.88 9.73
CA ALA A 147 5.47 -3.78 9.26
C ALA A 147 5.75 -5.24 9.66
N PRO A 148 4.76 -5.96 10.21
CA PRO A 148 4.88 -7.39 10.44
C PRO A 148 5.14 -8.15 9.13
N GLY A 149 5.81 -9.31 9.21
CA GLY A 149 6.19 -10.08 8.02
C GLY A 149 5.03 -10.46 7.09
N PHE A 150 3.81 -10.65 7.62
CA PHE A 150 2.63 -10.93 6.79
C PHE A 150 2.19 -9.71 5.94
N VAL A 151 2.42 -8.49 6.41
CA VAL A 151 2.16 -7.26 5.65
C VAL A 151 3.22 -7.09 4.56
N LEU A 152 4.49 -7.31 4.89
CA LEU A 152 5.58 -7.31 3.89
C LEU A 152 5.31 -8.35 2.78
N ALA A 153 4.87 -9.55 3.16
CA ALA A 153 4.48 -10.58 2.18
C ALA A 153 3.23 -10.23 1.36
N ALA A 154 2.34 -9.36 1.87
CA ALA A 154 1.22 -8.84 1.10
C ALA A 154 1.67 -7.77 0.10
N VAL A 155 2.55 -6.86 0.52
CA VAL A 155 3.17 -5.83 -0.35
C VAL A 155 3.95 -6.50 -1.49
N GLU A 156 4.76 -7.52 -1.18
CA GLU A 156 5.52 -8.27 -2.19
C GLU A 156 4.62 -8.97 -3.21
N ARG A 157 3.50 -9.56 -2.76
CA ARG A 157 2.50 -10.11 -3.69
C ARG A 157 1.87 -9.03 -4.58
N GLY A 158 1.61 -7.84 -4.03
CA GLY A 158 1.14 -6.70 -4.81
C GLY A 158 2.14 -6.28 -5.89
N LYS A 159 3.44 -6.23 -5.54
CA LYS A 159 4.53 -5.96 -6.49
C LYS A 159 4.56 -6.99 -7.62
N GLN A 160 4.45 -8.28 -7.31
CA GLN A 160 4.42 -9.34 -8.33
C GLN A 160 3.26 -9.20 -9.32
N VAL A 161 2.09 -8.72 -8.87
CA VAL A 161 0.97 -8.43 -9.79
C VAL A 161 1.37 -7.32 -10.75
N TYR A 162 1.96 -6.23 -10.24
CA TYR A 162 2.43 -5.12 -11.07
C TYR A 162 3.53 -5.53 -12.06
N ASP A 163 4.52 -6.31 -11.62
CA ASP A 163 5.63 -6.76 -12.46
C ASP A 163 5.17 -7.61 -13.65
N ASN A 164 4.02 -8.30 -13.50
CA ASN A 164 3.37 -9.10 -14.54
C ASN A 164 2.43 -8.28 -15.44
N LEU A 165 2.13 -7.02 -15.12
CA LEU A 165 1.34 -6.16 -15.99
C LEU A 165 2.20 -5.73 -17.19
N VAL A 166 1.72 -6.08 -18.38
CA VAL A 166 2.26 -5.55 -19.63
C VAL A 166 1.48 -4.28 -19.94
N PHE A 167 2.11 -3.14 -19.71
CA PHE A 167 1.60 -1.86 -20.15
C PHE A 167 1.99 -1.65 -21.61
N PRO A 168 1.06 -1.31 -22.53
CA PRO A 168 1.37 -0.98 -23.93
C PRO A 168 1.88 0.47 -24.03
N ILE A 169 2.79 0.83 -23.12
CA ILE A 169 3.54 2.07 -23.12
C ILE A 169 4.97 1.74 -22.73
N GLU A 170 5.90 2.42 -23.35
CA GLU A 170 7.32 2.43 -23.00
C GLU A 170 7.66 3.78 -22.40
N ILE A 171 8.19 3.81 -21.19
CA ILE A 171 8.61 5.07 -20.55
C ILE A 171 10.03 5.39 -21.01
N THR A 172 10.21 6.54 -21.64
CA THR A 172 11.51 7.00 -22.15
C THR A 172 12.21 7.94 -21.17
N ARG A 173 11.45 8.64 -20.33
CA ARG A 173 11.99 9.54 -19.30
C ARG A 173 11.14 9.51 -18.04
N LEU A 174 11.82 9.52 -16.90
CA LEU A 174 11.24 9.63 -15.58
C LEU A 174 12.10 10.59 -14.77
N GLU A 175 11.53 11.71 -14.34
CA GLU A 175 12.22 12.68 -13.47
C GLU A 175 11.40 12.92 -12.21
N LEU A 176 12.01 12.62 -11.07
CA LEU A 176 11.47 12.93 -9.76
C LEU A 176 11.92 14.32 -9.33
N ARG A 177 10.97 15.11 -8.82
CA ARG A 177 11.20 16.39 -8.15
C ARG A 177 10.31 16.44 -6.93
N GLU A 178 10.59 17.38 -6.03
CA GLU A 178 9.76 17.51 -4.83
C GLU A 178 8.31 17.85 -5.22
N GLY A 179 7.37 16.98 -4.85
CA GLY A 179 5.93 17.12 -5.09
C GLY A 179 5.46 16.76 -6.50
N GLU A 180 6.35 16.37 -7.42
CA GLU A 180 5.98 16.03 -8.80
C GLU A 180 6.91 15.01 -9.47
N VAL A 181 6.34 14.24 -10.39
CA VAL A 181 7.08 13.35 -11.29
C VAL A 181 6.76 13.70 -12.73
N TYR A 182 7.79 13.93 -13.54
CA TYR A 182 7.66 14.08 -14.98
C TYR A 182 7.88 12.73 -15.66
N ILE A 183 6.96 12.34 -16.54
CA ILE A 183 6.96 11.08 -17.26
C ILE A 183 6.84 11.38 -18.75
N GLU A 184 7.76 10.84 -19.54
CA GLU A 184 7.69 10.84 -21.01
C GLU A 184 7.69 9.39 -21.49
N GLY A 185 6.95 9.10 -22.56
CA GLY A 185 6.91 7.75 -23.10
C GLY A 185 6.32 7.67 -24.50
N MET A 186 6.16 6.45 -24.98
CA MET A 186 5.61 6.12 -26.29
C MET A 186 4.58 4.99 -26.16
N TYR A 187 3.48 5.06 -26.90
CA TYR A 187 2.50 3.96 -26.95
C TYR A 187 3.02 2.81 -27.82
N ARG A 188 2.82 1.56 -27.36
CA ARG A 188 3.28 0.33 -28.03
C ARG A 188 2.13 -0.57 -28.48
#